data_AF-A0A2V8NAJ1-F1
#
_entry.id   AF-A0A2V8NAJ1-F1
#
_cell.length_a   1.000
_cell.length_b   1.000
_cell.length_c   1.000
_cell.angle_alpha   90.00
_cell.angle_beta   90.00
_cell.angle_gamma   90.00
#
_symmetry.space_group_name_H-M   'P 1'
#
loop_
_entity.id
_entity.type
_entity.pdbx_description
1 polymer ?
#
loop_
_entity_poly.entity_id
_entity_poly.type
_entity_poly.pdbx_seq_one_letter_code
_entity_poly.pdbx_strand_id
1 'polypeptide(L)'
;MRKHPWMMGTATVVLTLSVLFGGRQTRVQGQSPQQPRFAAVPGEKGGQDIFGAYEVVPNWPKPISGLPGNEKWTWGAGQGIFAESPNRVFILQRGELPNLQRPKTIELPQLGPSIEFPIGRLPWRDATSASPPGALFGPDGKSPGDDLDVGKPGLDYQWSHIINVVDANGNFIEDWSQSL
;
A
#
# COMPACT_ATOMS: atom_id res chain seq x y z
N MET A 1 -62.76 -33.47 36.14
CA MET A 1 -61.62 -33.34 35.21
C MET A 1 -61.83 -32.10 34.33
N ARG A 2 -61.28 -30.93 34.73
CA ARG A 2 -61.34 -29.70 33.93
C ARG A 2 -59.95 -29.47 33.33
N LYS A 3 -59.82 -29.63 32.02
CA LYS A 3 -58.57 -29.36 31.28
C LYS A 3 -58.39 -27.85 31.18
N HIS A 4 -57.22 -27.33 31.54
CA HIS A 4 -56.89 -25.91 31.50
C HIS A 4 -56.53 -25.48 30.06
N PRO A 5 -57.41 -24.77 29.33
CA PRO A 5 -57.13 -24.35 27.94
C PRO A 5 -56.07 -23.24 27.85
N TRP A 6 -55.65 -22.66 28.99
CA TRP A 6 -54.78 -21.49 29.00
C TRP A 6 -53.29 -21.82 28.77
N MET A 7 -52.83 -23.03 29.13
CA MET A 7 -51.42 -23.43 28.92
C MET A 7 -51.06 -23.63 27.44
N MET A 8 -52.05 -23.96 26.59
CA MET A 8 -51.83 -24.12 25.14
C MET A 8 -51.66 -22.77 24.44
N GLY A 9 -52.39 -21.74 24.84
CA GLY A 9 -52.28 -20.40 24.23
C GLY A 9 -50.92 -19.74 24.49
N THR A 10 -50.38 -19.89 25.70
CA THR A 10 -49.06 -19.35 26.08
C THR A 10 -47.91 -20.06 25.37
N ALA A 11 -47.99 -21.37 25.16
CA ALA A 11 -46.95 -22.12 24.47
C ALA A 11 -46.84 -21.70 23.00
N THR A 12 -47.97 -21.47 22.33
CA THR A 12 -48.00 -21.04 20.92
C THR A 12 -47.42 -19.64 20.74
N VAL A 13 -47.76 -18.70 21.63
CA VAL A 13 -47.24 -17.32 21.53
C VAL A 13 -45.72 -17.28 21.74
N VAL A 14 -45.19 -18.05 22.69
CA VAL A 14 -43.74 -18.15 22.93
C VAL A 14 -43.02 -18.78 21.73
N LEU A 15 -43.59 -19.82 21.13
CA LEU A 15 -43.03 -20.46 19.93
C LEU A 15 -43.04 -19.53 18.71
N THR A 16 -44.08 -18.69 18.59
CA THR A 16 -44.19 -17.75 17.47
C THR A 16 -43.18 -16.60 17.61
N LEU A 17 -42.96 -16.11 18.83
CA LEU A 17 -41.96 -15.07 19.12
C LEU A 17 -40.52 -15.57 18.93
N SER A 18 -40.21 -16.80 19.29
CA SER A 18 -38.87 -17.37 19.08
C SER A 18 -38.55 -17.62 17.60
N VAL A 19 -39.55 -17.97 16.77
CA VAL A 19 -39.37 -18.05 15.30
C VAL A 19 -39.17 -16.67 14.68
N LEU A 20 -39.88 -15.64 15.16
CA LEU A 20 -39.74 -14.26 14.65
C LEU A 20 -38.42 -13.60 15.03
N PHE A 21 -37.83 -13.93 16.19
CA PHE A 21 -36.54 -13.38 16.63
C PHE A 21 -35.31 -14.24 16.30
N GLY A 22 -35.47 -15.54 16.04
CA GLY A 22 -34.37 -16.45 15.66
C GLY A 22 -33.97 -16.41 14.17
N GLY A 23 -34.76 -15.75 13.32
CA GLY A 23 -34.65 -15.82 11.86
C GLY A 23 -33.72 -14.80 11.18
N ARG A 24 -33.00 -13.93 11.91
CA ARG A 24 -32.01 -13.05 11.28
C ARG A 24 -30.70 -13.80 11.04
N GLN A 25 -30.69 -14.66 10.03
CA GLN A 25 -29.43 -15.13 9.47
C GLN A 25 -28.75 -13.97 8.76
N THR A 26 -27.72 -13.42 9.40
CA THR A 26 -26.75 -12.54 8.73
C THR A 26 -26.28 -13.27 7.48
N ARG A 27 -26.55 -12.72 6.30
CA ARG A 27 -25.89 -13.20 5.09
C ARG A 27 -24.40 -12.89 5.26
N VAL A 28 -23.63 -13.88 5.68
CA VAL A 28 -22.19 -13.89 5.40
C VAL A 28 -22.10 -14.09 3.90
N GLN A 29 -21.85 -13.01 3.17
CA GLN A 29 -21.43 -13.07 1.78
C GLN A 29 -20.19 -13.96 1.78
N GLY A 30 -20.29 -15.16 1.22
CA GLY A 30 -19.18 -16.11 1.21
C GLY A 30 -17.95 -15.41 0.64
N GLN A 31 -16.89 -15.32 1.44
CA GLN A 31 -15.56 -15.29 0.88
C GLN A 31 -15.44 -16.58 0.07
N SER A 32 -15.57 -16.46 -1.25
CA SER A 32 -15.20 -17.52 -2.16
C SER A 32 -13.83 -18.05 -1.71
N PRO A 33 -13.63 -19.36 -1.52
CA PRO A 33 -12.29 -19.89 -1.31
C PRO A 33 -11.42 -19.34 -2.45
N GLN A 34 -10.33 -18.63 -2.12
CA GLN A 34 -9.34 -18.23 -3.11
C GLN A 34 -8.98 -19.49 -3.91
N GLN A 35 -9.37 -19.53 -5.18
CA GLN A 35 -8.93 -20.56 -6.09
C GLN A 35 -7.39 -20.51 -6.08
N PRO A 36 -6.69 -21.62 -5.83
CA PRO A 36 -5.24 -21.63 -5.88
C PRO A 36 -4.80 -21.14 -7.26
N ARG A 37 -4.05 -20.03 -7.29
CA ARG A 37 -3.45 -19.52 -8.52
C ARG A 37 -2.18 -20.32 -8.77
N PHE A 38 -2.15 -20.97 -9.91
CA PHE A 38 -0.98 -21.71 -10.37
C PHE A 38 -0.22 -20.85 -11.36
N ALA A 39 1.12 -20.87 -11.26
CA ALA A 39 1.96 -20.33 -12.32
C ALA A 39 1.52 -20.95 -13.66
N ALA A 40 1.54 -20.15 -14.73
CA ALA A 40 1.11 -20.59 -16.06
C ALA A 40 1.87 -21.84 -16.56
N VAL A 41 3.04 -22.14 -15.98
CA VAL A 41 3.82 -23.35 -16.23
C VAL A 41 4.12 -24.05 -14.89
N PRO A 42 3.70 -25.32 -14.71
CA PRO A 42 4.01 -26.09 -13.52
C PRO A 42 5.52 -26.22 -13.31
N GLY A 43 6.02 -25.76 -12.16
CA GLY A 43 7.44 -25.81 -11.79
C GLY A 43 8.23 -24.54 -12.07
N GLU A 44 7.69 -23.60 -12.86
CA GLU A 44 8.32 -22.29 -13.08
C GLU A 44 8.01 -21.33 -11.92
N LYS A 45 9.06 -20.75 -11.34
CA LYS A 45 8.94 -19.63 -10.41
C LYS A 45 9.16 -18.34 -11.20
N GLY A 46 8.05 -17.71 -11.59
CA GLY A 46 8.06 -16.44 -12.32
C GLY A 46 7.92 -16.62 -13.83
N GLY A 47 7.07 -15.79 -14.42
CA GLY A 47 6.80 -15.64 -15.86
C GLY A 47 6.19 -14.25 -16.10
N GLN A 48 5.42 -14.03 -17.17
CA GLN A 48 4.60 -12.80 -17.29
C GLN A 48 3.53 -12.65 -16.18
N ASP A 49 3.37 -13.68 -15.35
CA ASP A 49 2.68 -13.61 -14.08
C ASP A 49 3.52 -12.80 -13.08
N ILE A 50 3.28 -11.49 -13.04
CA ILE A 50 4.06 -10.47 -12.30
C ILE A 50 4.27 -10.86 -10.82
N PHE A 51 3.37 -11.65 -10.24
CA PHE A 51 3.43 -12.09 -8.86
C PHE A 51 3.66 -13.59 -8.69
N GLY A 52 3.65 -14.36 -9.79
CA GLY A 52 3.75 -15.82 -9.79
C GLY A 52 2.70 -16.48 -8.88
N ALA A 53 3.12 -17.49 -8.12
CA ALA A 53 2.25 -18.21 -7.19
C ALA A 53 1.87 -17.41 -5.91
N TYR A 54 2.24 -16.14 -5.81
CA TYR A 54 2.00 -15.33 -4.62
C TYR A 54 0.83 -14.39 -4.79
N GLU A 55 0.01 -14.26 -3.74
CA GLU A 55 -0.99 -13.21 -3.63
C GLU A 55 -0.34 -11.97 -3.03
N VAL A 56 -0.52 -10.83 -3.69
CA VAL A 56 -0.08 -9.54 -3.15
C VAL A 56 -0.92 -9.20 -1.93
N VAL A 57 -0.28 -8.92 -0.81
CA VAL A 57 -0.95 -8.37 0.37
C VAL A 57 -1.29 -6.90 0.08
N PRO A 58 -2.57 -6.53 -0.05
CA PRO A 58 -2.93 -5.16 -0.37
C PRO A 58 -2.54 -4.23 0.78
N ASN A 59 -2.08 -3.02 0.43
CA ASN A 59 -1.68 -1.97 1.39
C ASN A 59 -0.53 -2.38 2.33
N TRP A 60 0.34 -3.29 1.89
CA TRP A 60 1.60 -3.62 2.54
C TRP A 60 2.79 -3.03 1.75
N PRO A 61 3.78 -2.40 2.42
CA PRO A 61 3.73 -1.96 3.82
C PRO A 61 2.70 -0.84 4.02
N LYS A 62 2.39 -0.51 5.28
CA LYS A 62 1.60 0.68 5.58
C LYS A 62 2.31 1.93 5.03
N PRO A 63 1.57 2.99 4.68
CA PRO A 63 2.18 4.20 4.14
C PRO A 63 3.10 4.85 5.18
N ILE A 64 4.30 5.25 4.76
CA ILE A 64 5.28 5.93 5.60
C ILE A 64 4.78 7.30 6.10
N SER A 65 3.83 7.90 5.39
CA SER A 65 3.10 9.10 5.82
C SER A 65 2.23 8.89 7.06
N GLY A 66 2.00 7.64 7.47
CA GLY A 66 1.32 7.29 8.71
C GLY A 66 2.23 7.31 9.95
N LEU A 67 3.54 7.51 9.80
CA LEU A 67 4.45 7.71 10.93
C LEU A 67 4.18 9.06 11.60
N PRO A 68 4.33 9.17 12.94
CA PRO A 68 4.09 10.42 13.66
C PRO A 68 4.94 11.58 13.12
N GLY A 69 4.29 12.67 12.69
CA GLY A 69 4.99 13.85 12.16
C GLY A 69 5.48 13.74 10.72
N ASN A 70 5.15 12.64 10.02
CA ASN A 70 5.60 12.36 8.66
C ASN A 70 4.51 12.54 7.60
N GLU A 71 3.38 13.18 7.94
CA GLU A 71 2.18 13.22 7.11
C GLU A 71 2.41 13.90 5.75
N LYS A 72 3.38 14.82 5.70
CA LYS A 72 3.79 15.57 4.51
C LYS A 72 4.71 14.79 3.58
N TRP A 73 5.16 13.61 3.98
CA TRP A 73 6.24 12.88 3.31
C TRP A 73 5.81 11.47 2.95
N THR A 74 6.38 10.95 1.87
CA THR A 74 6.13 9.62 1.33
C THR A 74 7.44 9.01 0.85
N TRP A 75 7.38 7.77 0.39
CA TRP A 75 8.54 7.01 -0.04
C TRP A 75 9.35 7.75 -1.12
N GLY A 76 10.67 7.76 -0.94
CA GLY A 76 11.65 8.11 -1.97
C GLY A 76 11.98 6.93 -2.89
N ALA A 77 13.10 7.02 -3.60
CA ALA A 77 13.54 5.98 -4.51
C ALA A 77 13.99 4.73 -3.74
N GLY A 78 13.27 3.62 -3.88
CA GLY A 78 13.66 2.33 -3.31
C GLY A 78 15.04 1.89 -3.80
N GLN A 79 15.90 1.48 -2.87
CA GLN A 79 17.27 1.04 -3.13
C GLN A 79 17.47 -0.45 -2.86
N GLY A 80 16.74 -1.02 -1.90
CA GLY A 80 16.91 -2.42 -1.56
C GLY A 80 15.88 -2.91 -0.56
N ILE A 81 15.69 -4.22 -0.54
CA ILE A 81 14.83 -4.94 0.40
C ILE A 81 15.64 -6.12 0.93
N PHE A 82 15.69 -6.26 2.26
CA PHE A 82 16.27 -7.43 2.92
C PHE A 82 15.25 -8.03 3.90
N ALA A 83 14.75 -9.21 3.59
CA ALA A 83 13.80 -9.92 4.44
C ALA A 83 14.55 -10.88 5.36
N GLU A 84 14.85 -10.43 6.58
CA GLU A 84 15.48 -11.28 7.61
C GLU A 84 14.50 -12.36 8.10
N SER A 85 13.24 -11.98 8.32
CA SER A 85 12.15 -12.88 8.68
C SER A 85 10.80 -12.29 8.26
N PRO A 86 9.69 -13.06 8.29
CA PRO A 86 8.36 -12.51 7.98
C PRO A 86 7.99 -11.29 8.81
N ASN A 87 8.45 -11.20 10.05
CA ASN A 87 8.17 -10.09 10.97
C ASN A 87 9.30 -9.05 11.02
N ARG A 88 10.30 -9.14 10.16
CA ARG A 88 11.42 -8.20 10.11
C ARG A 88 11.95 -8.05 8.70
N VAL A 89 11.38 -7.11 7.95
CA VAL A 89 11.76 -6.79 6.57
C VAL A 89 12.33 -5.38 6.53
N PHE A 90 13.58 -5.26 6.10
CA PHE A 90 14.26 -4.00 5.88
C PHE A 90 13.93 -3.45 4.50
N ILE A 91 13.59 -2.18 4.43
CA ILE A 91 13.33 -1.41 3.21
C ILE A 91 14.25 -0.20 3.22
N LEU A 92 15.11 -0.13 2.21
CA LEU A 92 16.06 0.95 2.01
C LEU A 92 15.56 1.87 0.91
N GLN A 93 15.62 3.17 1.13
CA GLN A 93 15.21 4.19 0.17
C GLN A 93 16.12 5.42 0.19
N ARG A 94 16.11 6.21 -0.88
CA ARG A 94 16.75 7.52 -0.88
C ARG A 94 15.81 8.58 -0.35
N GLY A 95 15.95 8.87 0.95
CA GLY A 95 15.16 9.88 1.64
C GLY A 95 13.66 9.72 1.43
N GLU A 96 12.95 10.81 1.62
CA GLU A 96 11.51 10.89 1.44
C GLU A 96 11.14 12.05 0.53
N LEU A 97 10.01 11.90 -0.16
CA LEU A 97 9.49 12.88 -1.10
C LEU A 97 8.17 13.47 -0.58
N PRO A 98 7.72 14.63 -1.06
CA PRO A 98 6.43 15.19 -0.67
C PRO A 98 5.29 14.22 -0.97
N ASN A 99 4.41 14.05 0.02
CA ASN A 99 3.18 13.28 -0.07
C ASN A 99 2.10 14.13 -0.77
N LEU A 100 2.01 13.97 -2.08
CA LEU A 100 1.16 14.78 -2.93
C LEU A 100 0.03 13.93 -3.51
N GLN A 101 -1.16 14.52 -3.57
CA GLN A 101 -2.22 13.94 -4.39
C GLN A 101 -1.85 14.08 -5.86
N ARG A 102 -2.21 13.08 -6.67
CA ARG A 102 -2.05 13.16 -8.11
C ARG A 102 -2.74 14.43 -8.63
N PRO A 103 -2.03 15.33 -9.33
CA PRO A 103 -2.64 16.55 -9.84
C PRO A 103 -3.67 16.21 -10.93
N LYS A 104 -4.63 17.12 -11.12
CA LYS A 104 -5.58 17.01 -12.23
C LYS A 104 -4.82 17.09 -13.55
N THR A 105 -5.25 16.30 -14.52
CA THR A 105 -4.70 16.33 -15.87
C THR A 105 -4.92 17.71 -16.50
N ILE A 106 -3.86 18.25 -17.09
CA ILE A 106 -3.85 19.47 -17.88
C ILE A 106 -3.42 19.16 -19.31
N GLU A 107 -4.07 19.80 -20.27
CA GLU A 107 -3.68 19.79 -21.68
C GLU A 107 -2.41 20.66 -21.86
N LEU A 108 -1.50 20.22 -22.72
CA LEU A 108 -0.24 20.90 -23.04
C LEU A 108 -0.17 21.25 -24.55
N PRO A 109 -1.09 22.09 -25.07
CA PRO A 109 -1.18 22.41 -26.50
C PRO A 109 0.08 23.07 -27.06
N GLN A 110 0.91 23.67 -26.20
CA GLN A 110 2.19 24.26 -26.57
C GLN A 110 3.24 23.24 -27.01
N LEU A 111 3.07 21.96 -26.65
CA LEU A 111 3.98 20.87 -27.03
C LEU A 111 3.50 20.11 -28.28
N GLY A 112 2.20 20.19 -28.59
CA GLY A 112 1.61 19.56 -29.77
C GLY A 112 0.15 19.12 -29.54
N PRO A 113 -0.52 18.62 -30.59
CA PRO A 113 -1.86 18.06 -30.46
C PRO A 113 -1.84 16.79 -29.58
N SER A 114 -2.87 16.63 -28.75
CA SER A 114 -3.10 15.44 -27.90
C SER A 114 -1.98 15.15 -26.88
N ILE A 115 -1.36 16.20 -26.33
CA ILE A 115 -0.38 16.09 -25.24
C ILE A 115 -1.03 16.55 -23.94
N GLU A 116 -0.97 15.72 -22.90
CA GLU A 116 -1.49 16.03 -21.56
C GLU A 116 -0.50 15.59 -20.46
N PHE A 117 -0.61 16.19 -19.28
CA PHE A 117 0.11 15.74 -18.08
C PHE A 117 -0.77 15.86 -16.82
N PRO A 118 -0.72 14.88 -15.91
CA PRO A 118 -0.04 13.60 -16.06
C PRO A 118 -0.80 12.63 -16.96
N ILE A 119 -0.07 11.86 -17.77
CA ILE A 119 -0.64 10.81 -18.62
C ILE A 119 -1.36 9.79 -17.74
N GLY A 120 -2.65 9.54 -18.03
CA GLY A 120 -3.56 8.78 -17.18
C GLY A 120 -2.97 7.57 -16.44
N ARG A 121 -2.93 6.39 -17.07
CA ARG A 121 -2.55 5.12 -16.40
C ARG A 121 -1.08 5.02 -15.95
N LEU A 122 -0.29 6.08 -16.13
CA LEU A 122 1.13 6.09 -15.81
C LEU A 122 1.40 6.77 -14.46
N PRO A 123 2.49 6.41 -13.77
CA PRO A 123 3.02 7.20 -12.68
C PRO A 123 3.22 8.66 -13.13
N TRP A 124 2.85 9.60 -12.27
CA TRP A 124 2.96 11.03 -12.56
C TRP A 124 4.25 11.66 -12.01
N ARG A 125 4.95 10.93 -11.14
CA ARG A 125 6.27 11.27 -10.61
C ARG A 125 7.14 10.02 -10.62
N ASP A 126 8.34 10.15 -11.17
CA ASP A 126 9.39 9.14 -11.03
C ASP A 126 10.19 9.42 -9.74
N ALA A 127 10.16 8.47 -8.81
CA ALA A 127 10.90 8.60 -7.55
C ALA A 127 12.42 8.59 -7.77
N THR A 128 12.92 7.90 -8.80
CA THR A 128 14.35 7.81 -9.10
C THR A 128 14.92 9.14 -9.55
N SER A 129 14.18 9.89 -10.36
CA SER A 129 14.63 11.23 -10.78
C SER A 129 14.32 12.31 -9.73
N ALA A 130 13.32 12.09 -8.87
CA ALA A 130 12.89 13.08 -7.87
C ALA A 130 13.67 13.01 -6.54
N SER A 131 14.19 11.84 -6.17
CA SER A 131 14.96 11.70 -4.92
C SER A 131 16.43 12.03 -5.20
N PRO A 132 17.15 12.71 -4.29
CA PRO A 132 18.59 12.93 -4.48
C PRO A 132 19.41 11.63 -4.27
N PRO A 133 20.60 11.52 -4.89
CA PRO A 133 20.95 12.22 -6.12
C PRO A 133 19.99 11.78 -7.24
N GLY A 134 19.46 12.75 -7.98
CA GLY A 134 18.52 12.51 -9.08
C GLY A 134 19.22 12.28 -10.41
N ALA A 135 20.48 12.69 -10.54
CA ALA A 135 21.36 12.41 -11.65
C ALA A 135 22.47 11.45 -11.21
N LEU A 136 22.84 10.51 -12.09
CA LEU A 136 23.98 9.62 -11.83
C LEU A 136 25.32 10.39 -11.83
N PHE A 137 25.41 11.46 -12.61
CA PHE A 137 26.60 12.27 -12.76
C PHE A 137 26.26 13.75 -12.60
N GLY A 138 27.20 14.51 -12.05
CA GLY A 138 27.15 15.97 -12.03
C GLY A 138 27.23 16.58 -13.43
N PRO A 139 27.13 17.92 -13.55
CA PRO A 139 27.11 18.62 -14.84
C PRO A 139 28.34 18.37 -15.73
N ASP A 140 29.45 17.93 -15.16
CA ASP A 140 30.69 17.58 -15.86
C ASP A 140 30.65 16.18 -16.53
N GLY A 141 29.60 15.39 -16.27
CA GLY A 141 29.44 14.02 -16.75
C GLY A 141 30.44 13.02 -16.18
N LYS A 142 31.18 13.38 -15.13
CA LYS A 142 32.29 12.59 -14.58
C LYS A 142 32.22 12.43 -13.07
N SER A 143 31.87 13.51 -12.38
CA SER A 143 31.67 13.48 -10.94
C SER A 143 30.35 12.77 -10.63
N PRO A 144 30.24 11.99 -9.54
CA PRO A 144 28.94 11.49 -9.07
C PRO A 144 27.96 12.65 -8.84
N GLY A 145 26.67 12.42 -9.06
CA GLY A 145 25.63 13.36 -8.61
C GLY A 145 25.69 13.56 -7.10
N ASP A 146 25.28 14.74 -6.63
CA ASP A 146 25.21 15.06 -5.20
C ASP A 146 23.75 15.34 -4.77
N ASP A 147 23.53 15.52 -3.48
CA ASP A 147 22.18 15.70 -2.94
C ASP A 147 21.52 17.05 -3.33
N LEU A 148 22.24 17.93 -4.01
CA LEU A 148 21.77 19.25 -4.45
C LEU A 148 21.45 19.28 -5.95
N ASP A 149 21.62 18.16 -6.64
CA ASP A 149 21.40 18.05 -8.08
C ASP A 149 19.91 18.13 -8.47
N VAL A 150 19.02 17.68 -7.58
CA VAL A 150 17.57 17.72 -7.76
C VAL A 150 16.84 18.22 -6.51
N GLY A 151 15.92 19.16 -6.74
CA GLY A 151 15.03 19.69 -5.70
C GLY A 151 15.74 20.49 -4.60
N LYS A 152 14.97 20.93 -3.63
CA LYS A 152 15.41 21.68 -2.45
C LYS A 152 15.13 20.86 -1.17
N PRO A 153 16.13 20.66 -0.29
CA PRO A 153 15.90 19.97 0.97
C PRO A 153 14.83 20.67 1.82
N GLY A 154 13.96 19.90 2.45
CA GLY A 154 12.82 20.36 3.25
C GLY A 154 11.60 20.83 2.43
N LEU A 155 11.73 20.94 1.11
CA LEU A 155 10.62 21.26 0.20
C LEU A 155 10.32 20.12 -0.77
N ASP A 156 11.32 19.68 -1.52
CA ASP A 156 11.20 18.66 -2.57
C ASP A 156 11.66 17.28 -2.12
N TYR A 157 12.47 17.21 -1.05
CA TYR A 157 12.88 15.96 -0.40
C TYR A 157 13.27 16.20 1.07
N GLN A 158 13.37 15.14 1.86
CA GLN A 158 14.07 15.16 3.15
C GLN A 158 14.88 13.87 3.37
N TRP A 159 16.04 13.99 4.03
CA TRP A 159 16.85 12.85 4.44
C TRP A 159 16.36 12.32 5.80
N SER A 160 15.29 11.54 5.77
CA SER A 160 14.76 10.83 6.93
C SER A 160 14.30 9.43 6.52
N HIS A 161 14.17 8.53 7.50
CA HIS A 161 13.64 7.19 7.31
C HIS A 161 14.28 6.44 6.13
N ILE A 162 15.61 6.53 6.00
CA ILE A 162 16.38 5.89 4.91
C ILE A 162 16.32 4.36 5.03
N ILE A 163 16.33 3.85 6.27
CA ILE A 163 16.15 2.45 6.60
C ILE A 163 14.87 2.32 7.42
N ASN A 164 13.94 1.52 6.91
CA ASN A 164 12.69 1.18 7.57
C ASN A 164 12.62 -0.31 7.80
N VAL A 165 12.04 -0.72 8.92
CA VAL A 165 11.82 -2.12 9.25
C VAL A 165 10.34 -2.32 9.50
N VAL A 166 9.75 -3.26 8.76
CA VAL A 166 8.33 -3.58 8.84
C VAL A 166 8.07 -5.04 9.22
N ASP A 167 6.95 -5.29 9.89
CA ASP A 167 6.46 -6.62 10.22
C ASP A 167 5.62 -7.26 9.09
N ALA A 168 5.16 -8.50 9.31
CA ALA A 168 4.34 -9.23 8.34
C ALA A 168 3.00 -8.54 8.01
N ASN A 169 2.53 -7.67 8.90
CA ASN A 169 1.30 -6.88 8.73
C ASN A 169 1.58 -5.49 8.11
N GLY A 170 2.85 -5.19 7.83
CA GLY A 170 3.28 -3.93 7.23
C GLY A 170 3.35 -2.78 8.22
N ASN A 171 3.32 -3.06 9.53
CA ASN A 171 3.56 -2.06 10.55
C ASN A 171 5.04 -1.72 10.58
N PHE A 172 5.36 -0.43 10.68
CA PHE A 172 6.71 -0.01 11.03
C PHE A 172 7.01 -0.42 12.48
N ILE A 173 8.10 -1.16 12.66
CA ILE A 173 8.57 -1.63 13.96
C ILE A 173 9.92 -1.01 14.35
N GLU A 174 10.70 -0.59 13.34
CA GLU A 174 11.85 0.28 13.53
C GLU A 174 11.87 1.27 12.35
N ASP A 175 12.08 2.52 12.65
CA ASP A 175 12.41 3.55 11.69
C ASP A 175 13.74 4.13 12.16
N TRP A 176 14.80 3.97 11.35
CA TRP A 176 16.15 4.38 11.77
C TRP A 176 16.29 5.90 11.61
N SER A 177 15.48 6.65 12.36
CA SER A 177 15.45 8.11 12.46
C SER A 177 16.47 8.65 13.49
N GLN A 178 17.18 7.76 14.20
CA GLN A 178 18.25 8.14 15.12
C GLN A 178 19.48 8.59 14.32
N SER A 179 19.80 9.88 14.40
CA SER A 179 21.00 10.48 13.82
C SER A 179 22.27 9.79 14.33
N LEU A 180 23.21 9.52 13.41
CA LEU A 180 24.64 9.44 13.75
C LEU A 180 25.14 10.79 14.28
#